data_AF-A0A3C0JB53-F1
#
_entry.id   AF-A0A3C0JB53-F1
#
_cell.length_a   1.000
_cell.length_b   1.000
_cell.length_c   1.000
_cell.angle_alpha   90.00
_cell.angle_beta   90.00
_cell.angle_gamma   90.00
#
_symmetry.space_group_name_H-M   'P 1'
#
loop_
_entity.id
_entity.type
_entity.pdbx_description
1 polymer ?
#
loop_
_entity_poly.entity_id
_entity_poly.type
_entity_poly.pdbx_seq_one_letter_code
_entity_poly.pdbx_strand_id
1 'polypeptide(L)'
;MGLAIKGLPPEFQRLRERGIYRVACHRLSDAQALCRQVLAAMAPDSSCALICAGLDVGTLLEPLDATAGPGLLRTFLLPADDMARFLPVFDDELARAWRGDGPELVVLLAPEAATATFADAALARVLGRLRAGAHERGGRSLWITHGESVTLAPRLLPFCDLLSGFAQIHPDQGALRHHIHYWATEFGVQAAREFVMTETAAGWQVEAASMRAPFTEAVGDMFLDLVQDEVLEGAPTLSPQWRVFPDWSALMAATDAGGRTFRLPG
;
A
#
# COMPACT_ATOMS: atom_id res chain seq x y z
N MET A 1 0.74 10.02 9.07
CA MET A 1 0.87 8.56 9.26
C MET A 1 1.45 7.91 8.01
N GLY A 2 2.30 6.89 8.15
CA GLY A 2 3.02 6.24 7.05
C GLY A 2 3.49 4.84 7.43
N LEU A 3 4.29 4.19 6.59
CA LEU A 3 4.93 2.89 6.88
C LEU A 3 6.00 2.96 8.00
N ALA A 4 6.40 4.17 8.37
CA ALA A 4 7.39 4.48 9.39
C ALA A 4 8.77 3.84 9.14
N ILE A 5 9.10 3.60 7.86
CA ILE A 5 10.42 3.14 7.45
C ILE A 5 11.35 4.35 7.50
N LYS A 6 12.37 4.27 8.36
CA LYS A 6 13.26 5.40 8.60
C LYS A 6 14.09 5.71 7.35
N GLY A 7 14.18 6.99 7.01
CA GLY A 7 14.93 7.46 5.83
C GLY A 7 14.22 7.25 4.50
N LEU A 8 13.07 6.57 4.46
CA LEU A 8 12.23 6.52 3.27
C LEU A 8 11.51 7.87 3.10
N PRO A 9 11.55 8.53 1.94
CA PRO A 9 10.86 9.81 1.77
C PRO A 9 9.33 9.71 1.90
N PRO A 10 8.66 10.79 2.32
CA PRO A 10 7.21 10.81 2.52
C PRO A 10 6.38 10.33 1.32
N GLU A 11 6.79 10.67 0.10
CA GLU A 11 6.13 10.27 -1.16
C GLU A 11 6.09 8.75 -1.39
N PHE A 12 6.94 7.99 -0.70
CA PHE A 12 7.06 6.54 -0.82
C PHE A 12 6.47 5.75 0.34
N GLN A 13 6.02 6.42 1.41
CA GLN A 13 5.53 5.72 2.60
C GLN A 13 4.30 6.31 3.26
N ARG A 14 3.92 7.54 2.90
CA ARG A 14 2.77 8.19 3.51
C ARG A 14 1.50 7.49 3.08
N LEU A 15 0.59 7.33 4.04
CA LEU A 15 -0.76 6.84 3.79
C LEU A 15 -1.67 8.06 3.72
N ARG A 16 -2.29 8.33 2.57
CA ARG A 16 -3.27 9.42 2.43
C ARG A 16 -4.58 9.05 3.09
N GLU A 17 -5.36 10.05 3.49
CA GLU A 17 -6.71 9.85 4.02
C GLU A 17 -7.57 9.06 3.04
N ARG A 18 -8.46 8.20 3.54
CA ARG A 18 -9.39 7.42 2.71
C ARG A 18 -8.68 6.49 1.71
N GLY A 19 -7.37 6.24 1.90
CA GLY A 19 -6.56 5.37 1.06
C GLY A 19 -6.55 3.93 1.55
N ILE A 20 -6.39 3.00 0.59
CA ILE A 20 -6.16 1.58 0.84
C ILE A 20 -4.78 1.21 0.32
N TYR A 21 -3.92 0.72 1.18
CA TYR A 21 -2.55 0.37 0.83
C TYR A 21 -2.33 -1.11 1.09
N ARG A 22 -1.50 -1.75 0.27
CA ARG A 22 -1.08 -3.13 0.47
C ARG A 22 0.43 -3.24 0.46
N VAL A 23 0.99 -3.91 1.46
CA VAL A 23 2.41 -4.26 1.54
C VAL A 23 2.53 -5.76 1.74
N ALA A 24 3.03 -6.45 0.72
CA ALA A 24 3.22 -7.89 0.78
C ALA A 24 4.65 -8.23 1.19
N CYS A 25 4.80 -8.92 2.31
CA CYS A 25 6.08 -9.32 2.84
C CYS A 25 6.37 -10.78 2.50
N HIS A 26 7.61 -11.11 2.18
CA HIS A 26 7.99 -12.49 1.88
C HIS A 26 7.87 -13.39 3.11
N ARG A 27 8.31 -12.91 4.28
CA ARG A 27 8.30 -13.66 5.54
C ARG A 27 7.28 -13.09 6.53
N LEU A 28 6.75 -13.94 7.40
CA LEU A 28 5.87 -13.52 8.50
C LEU A 28 6.59 -12.54 9.44
N SER A 29 7.85 -12.81 9.79
CA SER A 29 8.64 -11.92 10.66
C SER A 29 8.74 -10.50 10.11
N ASP A 30 8.84 -10.36 8.78
CA ASP A 30 8.90 -9.05 8.13
C ASP A 30 7.55 -8.34 8.24
N ALA A 31 6.44 -9.04 7.97
CA ALA A 31 5.11 -8.48 8.14
C ALA A 31 4.81 -8.04 9.59
N GLN A 32 5.25 -8.83 10.58
CA GLN A 32 5.12 -8.48 12.00
C GLN A 32 6.01 -7.29 12.37
N ALA A 33 7.23 -7.20 11.83
CA ALA A 33 8.11 -6.04 12.03
C ALA A 33 7.50 -4.76 11.45
N LEU A 34 6.97 -4.81 10.22
CA LEU A 34 6.27 -3.68 9.60
C LEU A 34 5.05 -3.26 10.42
N CYS A 35 4.23 -4.21 10.84
CA CYS A 35 3.02 -3.94 11.62
C CYS A 35 3.37 -3.23 12.93
N ARG A 36 4.34 -3.76 13.69
CA ARG A 36 4.84 -3.14 14.92
C ARG A 36 5.37 -1.73 14.69
N GLN A 37 6.19 -1.55 13.66
CA GLN A 37 6.77 -0.24 13.36
C GLN A 37 5.70 0.81 13.02
N VAL A 38 4.70 0.42 12.22
CA VAL A 38 3.57 1.30 11.89
C VAL A 38 2.82 1.67 13.17
N LEU A 39 2.49 0.68 14.02
CA LEU A 39 1.79 0.92 15.29
C LEU A 39 2.61 1.82 16.21
N ALA A 40 3.90 1.54 16.42
CA ALA A 40 4.77 2.32 17.30
C ALA A 40 4.92 3.79 16.88
N ALA A 41 4.83 4.06 15.56
CA ALA A 41 4.94 5.41 15.01
C ALA A 41 3.62 6.19 15.00
N MET A 42 2.50 5.58 15.41
CA MET A 42 1.23 6.27 15.56
C MET A 42 1.28 7.25 16.75
N ALA A 43 0.56 8.36 16.62
CA ALA A 43 0.50 9.37 17.68
C ALA A 43 -0.34 8.86 18.87
N PRO A 44 -0.02 9.26 20.12
CA PRO A 44 -0.76 8.80 21.31
C PRO A 44 -2.25 9.19 21.34
N ASP A 45 -2.67 10.20 20.59
CA ASP A 45 -4.06 10.63 20.45
C ASP A 45 -4.79 9.96 19.27
N SER A 46 -4.08 9.17 18.47
CA SER A 46 -4.65 8.46 17.33
C SER A 46 -5.24 7.11 17.69
N SER A 47 -5.94 6.51 16.72
CA SER A 47 -6.62 5.24 16.94
C SER A 47 -6.47 4.23 15.81
N CYS A 48 -6.43 2.94 16.18
CA CYS A 48 -6.20 1.84 15.25
C CYS A 48 -7.12 0.64 15.51
N ALA A 49 -7.60 0.04 14.44
CA ALA A 49 -8.14 -1.32 14.43
C ALA A 49 -7.11 -2.27 13.81
N LEU A 50 -6.67 -3.27 14.56
CA LEU A 50 -5.73 -4.31 14.09
C LEU A 50 -6.48 -5.63 13.92
N ILE A 51 -6.56 -6.11 12.68
CA ILE A 51 -7.14 -7.40 12.33
C ILE A 51 -6.01 -8.39 12.06
N CYS A 52 -5.98 -9.48 12.81
CA CYS A 52 -4.97 -10.52 12.70
C CYS A 52 -5.62 -11.85 12.30
N ALA A 53 -5.26 -12.36 11.13
CA ALA A 53 -5.80 -13.59 10.59
C ALA A 53 -4.83 -14.76 10.80
N GLY A 54 -5.20 -15.71 11.66
CA GLY A 54 -4.37 -16.88 11.98
C GLY A 54 -3.07 -16.54 12.72
N LEU A 55 -3.04 -15.42 13.45
CA LEU A 55 -1.86 -14.96 14.18
C LEU A 55 -2.22 -14.63 15.64
N ASP A 56 -1.28 -14.91 16.54
CA ASP A 56 -1.39 -14.49 17.94
C ASP A 56 -1.03 -13.02 18.11
N VAL A 57 -2.00 -12.22 18.53
CA VAL A 57 -1.83 -10.78 18.76
C VAL A 57 -0.96 -10.51 19.98
N GLY A 58 -0.97 -11.38 21.00
CA GLY A 58 -0.14 -11.21 22.19
C GLY A 58 1.34 -11.18 21.83
N THR A 59 1.80 -12.21 21.13
CA THR A 59 3.17 -12.34 20.62
C THR A 59 3.53 -11.23 19.63
N LEU A 60 2.58 -10.78 18.80
CA LEU A 60 2.82 -9.66 17.88
C LEU A 60 3.09 -8.34 18.62
N LEU A 61 2.37 -8.07 19.70
CA LEU A 61 2.43 -6.80 20.42
C LEU A 61 3.46 -6.80 21.55
N GLU A 62 3.88 -7.96 22.08
CA GLU A 62 4.86 -8.08 23.17
C GLU A 62 6.13 -7.22 22.99
N PRO A 63 6.73 -7.11 21.78
CA PRO A 63 7.95 -6.30 21.60
C PRO A 63 7.71 -4.78 21.53
N LEU A 64 6.46 -4.31 21.54
CA LEU A 64 6.15 -2.88 21.48
C LEU A 64 6.37 -2.23 22.84
N ASP A 65 6.96 -1.04 22.83
CA ASP A 65 7.00 -0.18 24.01
C ASP A 65 5.56 0.16 24.42
N ALA A 66 5.22 -0.09 25.69
CA ALA A 66 3.89 0.16 26.25
C ALA A 66 3.47 1.64 26.21
N THR A 67 4.42 2.56 26.00
CA THR A 67 4.19 4.00 25.85
C THR A 67 4.11 4.45 24.40
N ALA A 68 4.39 3.56 23.44
CA ALA A 68 4.40 3.87 22.02
C ALA A 68 3.11 3.39 21.32
N GLY A 69 2.71 4.17 20.31
CA GLY A 69 1.61 3.85 19.42
C GLY A 69 0.27 4.48 19.79
N PRO A 70 -0.84 3.98 19.22
CA PRO A 70 -2.13 4.66 19.30
C PRO A 70 -2.71 4.60 20.71
N GLY A 71 -3.35 5.69 21.15
CA GLY A 71 -4.05 5.73 22.44
C GLY A 71 -5.25 4.80 22.53
N LEU A 72 -5.80 4.40 21.37
CA LEU A 72 -6.84 3.39 21.28
C LEU A 72 -6.50 2.35 20.21
N LEU A 73 -6.18 1.13 20.64
CA LEU A 73 -6.01 -0.04 19.79
C LEU A 73 -7.12 -1.05 20.05
N ARG A 74 -7.90 -1.42 19.02
CA ARG A 74 -8.82 -2.55 19.07
C ARG A 74 -8.33 -3.67 18.18
N THR A 75 -8.31 -4.89 18.72
CA THR A 75 -7.80 -6.06 18.00
C THR A 75 -8.95 -6.98 17.62
N PHE A 76 -8.87 -7.54 16.42
CA PHE A 76 -9.83 -8.49 15.87
C PHE A 76 -9.06 -9.73 15.45
N LEU A 77 -9.42 -10.87 16.03
CA LEU A 77 -8.80 -12.15 15.76
C LEU A 77 -9.76 -12.99 14.93
N LEU A 78 -9.27 -13.55 13.84
CA LEU A 78 -10.02 -14.50 13.04
C LEU A 78 -9.12 -15.64 12.54
N PRO A 79 -9.65 -16.85 12.32
CA PRO A 79 -8.95 -17.86 11.55
C PRO A 79 -8.62 -17.35 10.13
N ALA A 80 -7.47 -17.74 9.58
CA ALA A 80 -7.06 -17.32 8.24
C ALA A 80 -8.09 -17.73 7.17
N ASP A 81 -8.70 -18.91 7.32
CA ASP A 81 -9.69 -19.46 6.37
C ASP A 81 -11.02 -18.70 6.37
N ASP A 82 -11.33 -17.93 7.42
CA ASP A 82 -12.54 -17.13 7.51
C ASP A 82 -12.40 -15.74 6.87
N MET A 83 -11.21 -15.36 6.42
CA MET A 83 -10.93 -14.06 5.80
C MET A 83 -11.90 -13.73 4.66
N ALA A 84 -12.17 -14.72 3.80
CA ALA A 84 -13.05 -14.55 2.66
C ALA A 84 -14.50 -14.23 3.05
N ARG A 85 -14.93 -14.70 4.22
CA ARG A 85 -16.28 -14.46 4.77
C ARG A 85 -16.34 -13.17 5.56
N PHE A 86 -15.24 -12.80 6.22
CA PHE A 86 -15.14 -11.61 7.06
C PHE A 86 -15.07 -10.31 6.24
N LEU A 87 -14.22 -10.26 5.21
CA LEU A 87 -14.00 -9.03 4.42
C LEU A 87 -15.29 -8.38 3.87
N PRO A 88 -16.28 -9.13 3.36
CA PRO A 88 -17.56 -8.58 2.92
C PRO A 88 -18.40 -7.85 3.97
N VAL A 89 -18.24 -8.19 5.26
CA VAL A 89 -19.01 -7.64 6.40
C VAL A 89 -18.13 -6.81 7.33
N PHE A 90 -16.89 -6.56 6.93
CA PHE A 90 -15.87 -5.92 7.77
C PHE A 90 -16.31 -4.54 8.28
N ASP A 91 -16.87 -3.70 7.40
CA ASP A 91 -17.27 -2.35 7.78
C ASP A 91 -18.40 -2.37 8.84
N ASP A 92 -19.30 -3.35 8.77
CA ASP A 92 -20.36 -3.54 9.77
C ASP A 92 -19.79 -3.98 11.12
N GLU A 93 -18.82 -4.91 11.12
CA GLU A 93 -18.11 -5.32 12.34
C GLU A 93 -17.33 -4.17 12.96
N LEU A 94 -16.67 -3.37 12.12
CA LEU A 94 -15.92 -2.21 12.57
C LEU A 94 -16.85 -1.15 13.17
N ALA A 95 -17.99 -0.88 12.54
CA ALA A 95 -19.01 0.04 13.06
C ALA A 95 -19.60 -0.45 14.40
N ARG A 96 -19.76 -1.77 14.59
CA ARG A 96 -20.19 -2.33 15.89
C ARG A 96 -19.14 -2.14 16.98
N ALA A 97 -17.88 -2.34 16.64
CA ALA A 97 -16.77 -2.30 17.58
C ALA A 97 -16.34 -0.87 17.94
N TRP A 98 -16.67 0.11 17.10
CA TRP A 98 -16.22 1.49 17.23
C TRP A 98 -17.39 2.46 17.43
N ARG A 99 -17.41 3.17 18.57
CA ARG A 99 -18.42 4.18 18.86
C ARG A 99 -17.87 5.57 18.51
N GLY A 100 -18.59 6.32 17.67
CA GLY A 100 -18.18 7.66 17.22
C GLY A 100 -17.38 7.62 15.92
N ASP A 101 -16.43 8.54 15.78
CA ASP A 101 -15.54 8.60 14.62
C ASP A 101 -14.67 7.34 14.61
N GLY A 102 -14.74 6.57 13.50
CA GLY A 102 -14.06 5.28 13.33
C GLY A 102 -12.53 5.35 13.51
N PRO A 103 -11.80 4.22 13.43
CA PRO A 103 -10.35 4.25 13.57
C PRO A 103 -9.68 5.07 12.46
N GLU A 104 -8.63 5.80 12.81
CA GLU A 104 -7.80 6.52 11.82
C GLU A 104 -7.04 5.55 10.90
N LEU A 105 -6.62 4.40 11.44
CA LEU A 105 -5.97 3.33 10.70
C LEU A 105 -6.64 1.98 10.97
N VAL A 106 -6.96 1.28 9.89
CA VAL A 106 -7.25 -0.15 9.91
C VAL A 106 -6.01 -0.89 9.40
N VAL A 107 -5.40 -1.74 10.21
CA VAL A 107 -4.34 -2.66 9.78
C VAL A 107 -4.91 -4.06 9.66
N LEU A 108 -4.81 -4.65 8.47
CA LEU A 108 -5.09 -6.06 8.24
C LEU A 108 -3.76 -6.81 8.11
N LEU A 109 -3.46 -7.72 9.03
CA LEU A 109 -2.30 -8.60 8.99
C LEU A 109 -2.75 -10.04 8.73
N ALA A 110 -2.37 -10.59 7.58
CA ALA A 110 -2.85 -11.91 7.15
C ALA A 110 -1.85 -12.67 6.26
N PRO A 111 -1.94 -14.01 6.17
CA PRO A 111 -1.26 -14.75 5.13
C PRO A 111 -1.75 -14.31 3.74
N GLU A 112 -0.83 -14.22 2.77
CA GLU A 112 -1.16 -13.91 1.38
C GLU A 112 -2.19 -14.91 0.83
N ALA A 113 -2.04 -16.19 1.20
CA ALA A 113 -2.96 -17.28 0.86
C ALA A 113 -4.42 -17.01 1.25
N ALA A 114 -4.67 -16.26 2.34
CA ALA A 114 -6.02 -15.93 2.82
C ALA A 114 -6.78 -14.99 1.86
N THR A 115 -6.06 -14.31 0.96
CA THR A 115 -6.64 -13.45 -0.08
C THR A 115 -6.35 -13.96 -1.50
N ALA A 116 -5.44 -14.92 -1.64
CA ALA A 116 -5.10 -15.55 -2.92
C ALA A 116 -6.30 -16.31 -3.53
N THR A 117 -7.21 -16.82 -2.69
CA THR A 117 -8.37 -17.60 -3.11
C THR A 117 -9.47 -16.78 -3.79
N PHE A 118 -9.45 -15.45 -3.67
CA PHE A 118 -10.44 -14.61 -4.34
C PHE A 118 -10.28 -14.65 -5.87
N ALA A 119 -11.35 -14.94 -6.59
CA ALA A 119 -11.44 -14.55 -7.99
C ALA A 119 -11.30 -13.03 -8.13
N ASP A 120 -10.74 -12.54 -9.23
CA ASP A 120 -10.45 -11.11 -9.42
C ASP A 120 -11.69 -10.22 -9.32
N ALA A 121 -12.85 -10.68 -9.83
CA ALA A 121 -14.11 -9.98 -9.66
C ALA A 121 -14.58 -9.90 -8.20
N ALA A 122 -14.28 -10.92 -7.39
CA ALA A 122 -14.58 -10.89 -5.96
C ALA A 122 -13.63 -9.95 -5.22
N LEU A 123 -12.33 -9.97 -5.57
CA LEU A 123 -11.33 -9.05 -5.03
C LEU A 123 -11.68 -7.60 -5.35
N ALA A 124 -12.06 -7.29 -6.60
CA ALA A 124 -12.53 -5.96 -7.02
C ALA A 124 -13.68 -5.47 -6.14
N ARG A 125 -14.67 -6.33 -5.89
CA ARG A 125 -15.85 -6.01 -5.08
C ARG A 125 -15.51 -5.79 -3.60
N VAL A 126 -14.56 -6.56 -3.07
CA VAL A 126 -14.07 -6.40 -1.71
C VAL A 126 -13.31 -5.07 -1.59
N LEU A 127 -12.34 -4.80 -2.46
CA LEU A 127 -11.57 -3.56 -2.47
C LEU A 127 -12.48 -2.33 -2.67
N GLY A 128 -13.47 -2.41 -3.56
CA GLY A 128 -14.46 -1.35 -3.78
C GLY A 128 -15.28 -1.04 -2.52
N ARG A 129 -15.74 -2.07 -1.80
CA ARG A 129 -16.48 -1.88 -0.54
C ARG A 129 -15.61 -1.26 0.54
N LEU A 130 -14.41 -1.79 0.76
CA LEU A 130 -13.46 -1.24 1.72
C LEU A 130 -13.10 0.21 1.41
N ARG A 131 -13.05 0.57 0.12
CA ARG A 131 -12.77 1.93 -0.30
C ARG A 131 -13.92 2.85 0.06
N ALA A 132 -15.16 2.43 -0.19
CA ALA A 132 -16.35 3.16 0.24
C ALA A 132 -16.36 3.33 1.76
N GLY A 133 -16.14 2.26 2.53
CA GLY A 133 -16.08 2.32 3.99
C GLY A 133 -14.96 3.22 4.53
N ALA A 134 -13.75 3.15 3.96
CA ALA A 134 -12.65 4.04 4.33
C ALA A 134 -12.97 5.51 4.00
N HIS A 135 -13.69 5.76 2.90
CA HIS A 135 -14.10 7.09 2.50
C HIS A 135 -15.18 7.68 3.43
N GLU A 136 -16.17 6.87 3.82
CA GLU A 136 -17.22 7.25 4.77
C GLU A 136 -16.67 7.56 6.16
N ARG A 137 -15.71 6.75 6.65
CA ARG A 137 -15.08 6.96 7.96
C ARG A 137 -14.02 8.07 7.97
N GLY A 138 -13.49 8.47 6.82
CA GLY A 138 -12.30 9.33 6.74
C GLY A 138 -10.98 8.63 7.10
N GLY A 139 -11.02 7.36 7.54
CA GLY A 139 -9.86 6.58 7.94
C GLY A 139 -9.05 6.00 6.77
N ARG A 140 -7.98 5.28 7.10
CA ARG A 140 -7.07 4.65 6.13
C ARG A 140 -7.01 3.14 6.37
N SER A 141 -6.70 2.36 5.33
CA SER A 141 -6.49 0.92 5.46
C SER A 141 -5.10 0.52 4.98
N LEU A 142 -4.40 -0.30 5.75
CA LEU A 142 -3.13 -0.89 5.40
C LEU A 142 -3.23 -2.41 5.52
N TRP A 143 -3.05 -3.09 4.39
CA TRP A 143 -3.06 -4.54 4.29
C TRP A 143 -1.63 -5.03 4.25
N ILE A 144 -1.18 -5.63 5.34
CA ILE A 144 0.13 -6.26 5.45
C ILE A 144 -0.10 -7.76 5.24
N THR A 145 0.39 -8.29 4.13
CA THR A 145 0.31 -9.73 3.87
C THR A 145 1.66 -10.40 4.00
N HIS A 146 1.68 -11.71 4.25
CA HIS A 146 2.92 -12.48 4.28
C HIS A 146 2.84 -13.81 3.51
N GLY A 147 3.97 -14.21 2.93
CA GLY A 147 4.10 -15.44 2.16
C GLY A 147 4.46 -15.16 0.71
N GLU A 148 5.05 -16.18 0.07
CA GLU A 148 5.56 -16.06 -1.28
C GLU A 148 4.43 -16.07 -2.32
N SER A 149 4.47 -15.12 -3.25
CA SER A 149 3.58 -15.11 -4.41
C SER A 149 4.23 -14.36 -5.58
N VAL A 150 4.75 -15.13 -6.53
CA VAL A 150 5.39 -14.61 -7.75
C VAL A 150 4.38 -13.89 -8.66
N THR A 151 3.10 -14.25 -8.58
CA THR A 151 2.02 -13.70 -9.40
C THR A 151 1.28 -12.53 -8.76
N LEU A 152 1.71 -12.10 -7.57
CA LEU A 152 0.97 -11.08 -6.81
C LEU A 152 0.97 -9.71 -7.49
N ALA A 153 2.15 -9.26 -7.93
CA ALA A 153 2.29 -7.98 -8.61
C ALA A 153 1.44 -7.89 -9.90
N PRO A 154 1.57 -8.83 -10.87
CA PRO A 154 0.75 -8.77 -12.07
C PRO A 154 -0.75 -8.89 -11.79
N ARG A 155 -1.17 -9.57 -10.71
CA ARG A 155 -2.58 -9.64 -10.29
C ARG A 155 -3.08 -8.33 -9.65
N LEU A 156 -2.25 -7.63 -8.87
CA LEU A 156 -2.68 -6.46 -8.11
C LEU A 156 -2.62 -5.14 -8.87
N LEU A 157 -1.73 -5.02 -9.84
CA LEU A 157 -1.55 -3.79 -10.61
C LEU A 157 -2.80 -3.32 -11.39
N PRO A 158 -3.65 -4.20 -11.95
CA PRO A 158 -4.93 -3.79 -12.50
C PRO A 158 -5.87 -3.10 -11.49
N PHE A 159 -5.67 -3.31 -10.18
CA PHE A 159 -6.47 -2.71 -9.11
C PHE A 159 -5.92 -1.37 -8.60
N CYS A 160 -4.92 -0.74 -9.26
CA CYS A 160 -4.40 0.58 -8.84
C CYS A 160 -5.45 1.70 -8.80
N ASP A 161 -6.61 1.53 -9.44
CA ASP A 161 -7.71 2.50 -9.31
C ASP A 161 -8.49 2.32 -8.01
N LEU A 162 -8.46 1.12 -7.40
CA LEU A 162 -9.10 0.79 -6.12
C LEU A 162 -8.11 0.87 -4.95
N LEU A 163 -6.85 0.50 -5.17
CA LEU A 163 -5.75 0.66 -4.23
C LEU A 163 -5.17 2.06 -4.34
N SER A 164 -4.76 2.63 -3.22
CA SER A 164 -3.92 3.83 -3.17
C SER A 164 -2.43 3.50 -3.12
N GLY A 165 -2.05 2.24 -2.92
CA GLY A 165 -0.66 1.82 -3.07
C GLY A 165 -0.46 0.32 -2.92
N PHE A 166 0.56 -0.20 -3.57
CA PHE A 166 1.04 -1.57 -3.51
C PHE A 166 2.58 -1.59 -3.50
N ALA A 167 3.14 -2.28 -2.50
CA ALA A 167 4.56 -2.53 -2.39
C ALA A 167 4.84 -3.97 -1.94
N GLN A 168 6.06 -4.43 -2.17
CA GLN A 168 6.56 -5.73 -1.71
C GLN A 168 7.82 -5.55 -0.86
N ILE A 169 7.94 -6.36 0.18
CA ILE A 169 9.13 -6.45 1.01
C ILE A 169 9.67 -7.88 0.89
N HIS A 170 10.88 -8.02 0.36
CA HIS A 170 11.44 -9.33 0.06
C HIS A 170 12.96 -9.35 0.26
N PRO A 171 13.54 -10.48 0.68
CA PRO A 171 14.98 -10.64 0.71
C PRO A 171 15.52 -10.75 -0.73
N ASP A 172 16.64 -10.11 -1.01
CA ASP A 172 17.42 -10.32 -2.23
C ASP A 172 18.90 -10.07 -1.95
N GLN A 173 19.75 -10.98 -2.41
CA GLN A 173 21.21 -10.93 -2.27
C GLN A 173 21.71 -10.63 -0.84
N GLY A 174 20.99 -11.12 0.17
CA GLY A 174 21.34 -10.95 1.59
C GLY A 174 20.85 -9.65 2.22
N ALA A 175 20.19 -8.77 1.47
CA ALA A 175 19.55 -7.56 1.99
C ALA A 175 18.02 -7.66 1.94
N LEU A 176 17.34 -6.81 2.70
CA LEU A 176 15.88 -6.68 2.62
C LEU A 176 15.54 -5.55 1.65
N ARG A 177 14.68 -5.81 0.67
CA ARG A 177 14.27 -4.83 -0.34
C ARG A 177 12.83 -4.41 -0.13
N HIS A 178 12.57 -3.11 -0.27
CA HIS A 178 11.24 -2.53 -0.36
C HIS A 178 11.00 -2.06 -1.80
N HIS A 179 10.24 -2.84 -2.54
CA HIS A 179 9.88 -2.55 -3.92
C HIS A 179 8.47 -1.95 -3.99
N ILE A 180 8.39 -0.68 -4.35
CA ILE A 180 7.16 0.04 -4.60
C ILE A 180 6.76 -0.16 -6.06
N HIS A 181 5.63 -0.83 -6.24
CA HIS A 181 5.02 -1.02 -7.55
C HIS A 181 4.20 0.21 -7.93
N TYR A 182 3.37 0.68 -7.01
CA TYR A 182 2.50 1.85 -7.18
C TYR A 182 2.24 2.47 -5.81
N TRP A 183 2.32 3.80 -5.66
CA TRP A 183 2.05 4.48 -4.40
C TRP A 183 1.53 5.88 -4.66
N ALA A 184 0.26 6.12 -4.35
CA ALA A 184 -0.38 7.42 -4.48
C ALA A 184 -0.45 8.13 -3.13
N THR A 185 0.03 9.36 -3.10
CA THR A 185 0.01 10.26 -1.93
C THR A 185 -0.46 11.64 -2.34
N GLU A 186 -0.43 12.60 -1.43
CA GLU A 186 -0.59 14.02 -1.76
C GLU A 186 0.55 14.57 -2.65
N PHE A 187 1.69 13.86 -2.73
CA PHE A 187 2.84 14.22 -3.56
C PHE A 187 2.75 13.66 -5.00
N GLY A 188 1.61 13.09 -5.36
CA GLY A 188 1.40 12.42 -6.65
C GLY A 188 1.58 10.91 -6.57
N VAL A 189 1.80 10.31 -7.74
CA VAL A 189 1.95 8.86 -7.92
C VAL A 189 3.42 8.52 -8.10
N GLN A 190 3.88 7.54 -7.32
CA GLN A 190 5.21 6.95 -7.40
C GLN A 190 5.09 5.49 -7.87
N ALA A 191 5.99 5.03 -8.73
CA ALA A 191 5.98 3.66 -9.24
C ALA A 191 7.38 3.18 -9.60
N ALA A 192 7.56 1.86 -9.64
CA ALA A 192 8.80 1.18 -10.01
C ALA A 192 10.02 1.75 -9.25
N ARG A 193 9.97 1.71 -7.91
CA ARG A 193 11.08 2.13 -7.04
C ARG A 193 11.46 1.02 -6.12
N GLU A 194 12.76 0.87 -5.90
CA GLU A 194 13.25 -0.11 -4.96
C GLU A 194 14.23 0.52 -3.96
N PHE A 195 14.05 0.15 -2.70
CA PHE A 195 14.90 0.60 -1.61
C PHE A 195 15.54 -0.59 -0.90
N VAL A 196 16.86 -0.54 -0.70
CA VAL A 196 17.56 -1.46 0.18
C VAL A 196 17.37 -1.00 1.63
N MET A 197 16.98 -1.94 2.49
CA MET A 197 16.70 -1.69 3.90
C MET A 197 17.61 -2.54 4.79
N THR A 198 17.93 -1.96 5.94
CA THR A 198 18.61 -2.62 7.06
C THR A 198 17.70 -2.65 8.28
N GLU A 199 17.82 -3.69 9.08
CA GLU A 199 17.15 -3.79 10.37
C GLU A 199 17.97 -3.10 11.46
N THR A 200 17.29 -2.29 12.27
CA THR A 200 17.88 -1.59 13.42
C THR A 200 17.04 -1.86 14.66
N ALA A 201 17.56 -1.52 15.84
CA ALA A 201 16.79 -1.61 17.09
C ALA A 201 15.49 -0.78 17.07
N ALA A 202 15.43 0.27 16.25
CA ALA A 202 14.26 1.14 16.08
C ALA A 202 13.35 0.73 14.91
N GLY A 203 13.58 -0.45 14.32
CA GLY A 203 12.90 -0.91 13.12
C GLY A 203 13.74 -0.78 11.85
N TRP A 204 13.10 -0.80 10.69
CA TRP A 204 13.76 -0.75 9.40
C TRP A 204 14.17 0.67 9.00
N GLN A 205 15.33 0.74 8.36
CA GLN A 205 15.89 1.96 7.82
C GLN A 205 16.38 1.75 6.38
N VAL A 206 16.07 2.69 5.49
CA VAL A 206 16.61 2.73 4.13
C VAL A 206 18.11 3.04 4.17
N GLU A 207 18.88 2.32 3.36
CA GLU A 207 20.30 2.60 3.17
C GLU A 207 20.50 3.91 2.38
N ALA A 208 21.45 4.75 2.83
CA ALA A 208 21.72 6.04 2.19
C ALA A 208 22.13 5.92 0.72
N ALA A 209 22.76 4.81 0.32
CA ALA A 209 23.12 4.56 -1.08
C ALA A 209 21.89 4.30 -1.95
N SER A 210 20.85 3.67 -1.39
CA SER A 210 19.61 3.36 -2.10
C SER A 210 18.84 4.60 -2.51
N MET A 211 19.02 5.72 -1.80
CA MET A 211 18.42 7.02 -2.11
C MET A 211 18.97 7.65 -3.38
N ARG A 212 20.11 7.19 -3.88
CA ARG A 212 20.79 7.70 -5.08
C ARG A 212 20.68 6.75 -6.26
N ALA A 213 20.06 5.59 -6.07
CA ALA A 213 19.89 4.62 -7.12
C ALA A 213 18.97 5.20 -8.21
N PRO A 214 19.31 5.02 -9.50
CA PRO A 214 18.43 5.41 -10.59
C PRO A 214 17.11 4.65 -10.49
N PHE A 215 16.07 5.30 -11.00
CA PHE A 215 14.75 4.75 -11.11
C PHE A 215 14.77 3.42 -11.87
N THR A 216 14.20 2.38 -11.27
CA THR A 216 14.03 1.09 -11.93
C THR A 216 13.14 1.30 -13.15
N GLU A 217 13.61 0.93 -14.33
CA GLU A 217 12.76 0.92 -15.52
C GLU A 217 11.57 0.00 -15.24
N ALA A 218 10.36 0.57 -15.32
CA ALA A 218 9.15 -0.22 -15.24
C ALA A 218 9.16 -1.24 -16.38
N VAL A 219 9.26 -2.52 -16.04
CA VAL A 219 9.23 -3.58 -17.06
C VAL A 219 7.78 -3.72 -17.54
N GLY A 220 7.48 -3.09 -18.68
CA GLY A 220 6.20 -3.18 -19.40
C GLY A 220 5.42 -1.87 -19.50
N ASP A 221 4.50 -1.79 -20.46
CA ASP A 221 3.64 -0.63 -20.77
C ASP A 221 2.66 -0.22 -19.63
N MET A 222 2.67 -0.94 -18.50
CA MET A 222 1.74 -0.76 -17.37
C MET A 222 1.94 0.52 -16.55
N PHE A 223 3.02 1.26 -16.78
CA PHE A 223 3.31 2.53 -16.10
C PHE A 223 3.64 3.65 -17.09
N LEU A 224 3.06 3.56 -18.28
CA LEU A 224 3.23 4.58 -19.30
C LEU A 224 2.15 5.66 -19.13
N ASP A 225 2.55 6.83 -18.66
CA ASP A 225 1.67 8.00 -18.59
C ASP A 225 1.66 8.67 -19.98
N LEU A 226 0.52 8.61 -20.68
CA LEU A 226 0.36 9.25 -21.98
C LEU A 226 -0.12 10.70 -21.78
N VAL A 227 0.61 11.66 -22.33
CA VAL A 227 0.31 13.09 -22.22
C VAL A 227 0.36 13.75 -23.61
N GLN A 228 -0.53 14.69 -23.89
CA GLN A 228 -0.47 15.51 -25.11
C GLN A 228 0.45 16.71 -24.88
N ASP A 229 1.31 17.04 -25.84
CA ASP A 229 2.29 18.12 -25.76
C ASP A 229 1.66 19.48 -25.39
N GLU A 230 0.47 19.75 -25.93
CA GLU A 230 -0.30 20.98 -25.66
C GLU A 230 -0.63 21.17 -24.17
N VAL A 231 -0.78 20.10 -23.40
CA VAL A 231 -1.07 20.14 -21.94
C VAL A 231 0.17 20.54 -21.13
N LEU A 232 1.38 20.38 -21.69
CA LEU A 232 2.61 20.76 -21.02
C LEU A 232 2.88 22.26 -21.09
N GLU A 233 2.24 23.00 -22.00
CA GLU A 233 2.49 24.44 -22.22
C GLU A 233 4.00 24.77 -22.34
N GLY A 234 4.81 23.85 -22.89
CA GLY A 234 6.27 23.99 -23.01
C GLY A 234 7.09 23.57 -21.78
N ALA A 235 6.46 23.02 -20.74
CA ALA A 235 7.14 22.45 -19.57
C ALA A 235 7.87 21.13 -19.94
N PRO A 236 9.05 20.87 -19.35
CA PRO A 236 9.75 19.59 -19.55
C PRO A 236 8.95 18.43 -18.95
N THR A 237 9.19 17.22 -19.46
CA THR A 237 8.57 16.00 -18.91
C THR A 237 9.02 15.78 -17.46
N LEU A 238 8.04 15.56 -16.58
CA LEU A 238 8.27 15.41 -15.13
C LEU A 238 8.86 14.05 -14.75
N SER A 239 8.82 13.09 -15.67
CA SER A 239 9.31 11.72 -15.48
C SER A 239 9.69 11.07 -16.82
N PRO A 240 10.70 10.17 -16.85
CA PRO A 240 10.99 9.32 -18.01
C PRO A 240 9.83 8.39 -18.42
N GLN A 241 8.83 8.23 -17.55
CA GLN A 241 7.64 7.39 -17.78
C GLN A 241 6.55 8.12 -18.60
N TRP A 242 6.73 9.42 -18.86
CA TRP A 242 5.80 10.22 -19.64
C TRP A 242 6.10 10.06 -21.13
N ARG A 243 5.13 9.59 -21.90
CA ARG A 243 5.20 9.57 -23.36
C ARG A 243 4.35 10.70 -23.90
N VAL A 244 5.02 11.71 -24.44
CA VAL A 244 4.39 12.93 -24.95
C VAL A 244 4.04 12.74 -26.42
N PHE A 245 2.80 13.03 -26.77
CA PHE A 245 2.30 12.92 -28.14
C PHE A 245 2.01 14.31 -28.72
N PRO A 246 2.35 14.53 -30.01
CA PRO A 246 2.21 15.83 -30.64
C PRO A 246 0.76 16.26 -30.80
N ASP A 247 -0.18 15.30 -30.91
CA ASP A 247 -1.59 15.57 -31.10
C ASP A 247 -2.48 14.48 -30.50
N TRP A 248 -3.77 14.80 -30.41
CA TRP A 248 -4.81 13.91 -29.90
C TRP A 248 -4.93 12.59 -30.68
N SER A 249 -4.69 12.60 -32.00
CA SER A 249 -4.77 11.38 -32.82
C SER A 249 -3.66 10.40 -32.47
N ALA A 250 -2.44 10.90 -32.29
CA ALA A 250 -1.28 10.11 -31.90
C ALA A 250 -1.42 9.57 -30.46
N LEU A 251 -2.00 10.35 -29.56
CA LEU A 251 -2.34 9.91 -28.20
C LEU A 251 -3.38 8.77 -28.23
N MET A 252 -4.47 8.94 -28.98
CA MET A 252 -5.54 7.93 -29.08
C MET A 252 -5.05 6.61 -29.72
N ALA A 253 -4.18 6.69 -30.72
CA ALA A 253 -3.56 5.50 -31.30
C ALA A 253 -2.69 4.74 -30.28
N ALA A 254 -2.09 5.43 -29.31
CA ALA A 254 -1.30 4.82 -28.25
C ALA A 254 -2.15 4.30 -27.09
N THR A 255 -3.33 4.85 -26.83
CA THR A 255 -4.27 4.33 -25.80
C THR A 255 -4.90 3.02 -26.20
N ASP A 256 -5.20 2.83 -27.49
CA ASP A 256 -5.75 1.57 -28.01
C ASP A 256 -4.74 0.41 -27.93
N ALA A 257 -3.46 0.73 -27.70
CA ALA A 257 -2.38 -0.22 -27.42
C ALA A 257 -2.15 -0.49 -25.91
N GLY A 258 -2.99 0.04 -25.01
CA GLY A 258 -3.00 -0.31 -23.57
C GLY A 258 -2.54 0.78 -22.59
N GLY A 259 -2.36 2.04 -23.03
CA GLY A 259 -1.97 3.14 -22.14
C GLY A 259 -3.14 3.83 -21.41
N ARG A 260 -2.89 4.40 -20.23
CA ARG A 260 -3.85 5.22 -19.47
C ARG A 260 -3.68 6.71 -19.80
N THR A 261 -4.79 7.44 -19.93
CA THR A 261 -4.79 8.90 -20.14
C THR A 261 -5.05 9.66 -18.86
N PHE A 262 -4.33 10.76 -18.67
CA PHE A 262 -4.64 11.75 -17.65
C PHE A 262 -5.09 13.05 -18.32
N ARG A 263 -6.21 13.59 -17.84
CA ARG A 263 -6.65 14.96 -18.15
C ARG A 263 -6.46 15.78 -16.88
N LEU A 264 -5.63 16.82 -16.94
CA LEU A 264 -5.58 17.78 -15.84
C LEU A 264 -6.94 18.48 -15.73
N PRO A 265 -7.51 18.65 -14.52
CA PRO A 265 -8.66 19.51 -14.35
C PRO A 265 -8.23 20.96 -14.65
N GLY A 266 -9.00 21.63 -15.51
CA GLY A 266 -8.88 23.07 -15.73
C GLY A 266 -9.39 23.89 -14.55
#